data_AF-A0A074YNM1-F1
#
_entry.id   AF-A0A074YNM1-F1
#
_cell.length_a   1.000
_cell.length_b   1.000
_cell.length_c   1.000
_cell.angle_alpha   90.00
_cell.angle_beta   90.00
_cell.angle_gamma   90.00
#
_symmetry.space_group_name_H-M   'P 1'
#
loop_
_entity.id
_entity.type
_entity.pdbx_description
1 polymer ?
#
loop_
_entity_poly.entity_id
_entity_poly.type
_entity_poly.pdbx_seq_one_letter_code
_entity_poly.pdbx_strand_id
1 'polypeptide(L)' 'MSAPHPYPHFKDFYASKSRSDVTLCFGDEKLCAHKLVLAGASEVFHTAFKSNFAVATQAEYKITGY' A
#
# COMPACT_ATOMS: atom_id res chain seq x y z
N MET A 1 -8.93 -14.89 -16.68
CA MET A 1 -8.77 -13.47 -17.06
C MET A 1 -9.34 -12.63 -15.93
N SER A 2 -8.52 -11.88 -15.18
CA SER A 2 -9.01 -10.99 -14.11
C SER A 2 -9.70 -9.77 -14.72
N ALA A 3 -10.82 -9.34 -14.11
CA ALA A 3 -11.55 -8.16 -14.55
C ALA A 3 -10.64 -6.91 -14.50
N PRO A 4 -10.73 -6.01 -15.49
CA PRO A 4 -9.98 -4.76 -15.47
C PRO A 4 -10.39 -3.95 -14.23
N HIS A 5 -9.40 -3.43 -13.51
CA HIS A 5 -9.66 -2.52 -12.40
C HIS A 5 -10.47 -1.33 -12.92
N PRO A 6 -11.50 -0.87 -12.17
CA PRO A 6 -12.39 0.21 -12.61
C PRO A 6 -11.67 1.57 -12.84
N TYR A 7 -10.39 1.66 -12.47
CA TYR A 7 -9.56 2.85 -12.66
C TYR A 7 -8.38 2.53 -13.60
N PRO A 8 -8.46 2.91 -14.89
CA PRO A 8 -7.45 2.57 -15.90
C PRO A 8 -6.06 3.16 -15.63
N HIS A 9 -5.98 4.26 -14.85
CA HIS A 9 -4.74 4.93 -14.46
C HIS A 9 -4.25 4.58 -13.05
N PHE A 10 -4.89 3.63 -12.37
CA PHE A 10 -4.53 3.25 -11.00
C PHE A 10 -3.08 2.74 -10.92
N LYS A 11 -2.58 2.12 -11.99
CA LYS A 11 -1.17 1.70 -12.14
C LYS A 11 -0.19 2.87 -12.12
N ASP A 12 -0.54 4.02 -12.66
CA ASP A 12 0.32 5.20 -12.66
C ASP A 12 0.52 5.76 -11.24
N PHE A 13 -0.46 5.57 -10.35
CA PHE A 13 -0.36 5.96 -8.95
C PHE A 13 0.51 5.02 -8.12
N TYR A 14 0.65 3.74 -8.49
CA TYR A 14 1.56 2.82 -7.78
C TYR A 14 3.02 3.26 -7.84
N ALA A 15 3.46 3.80 -8.99
CA ALA A 15 4.85 4.20 -9.19
C ALA A 15 5.10 5.69 -8.87
N SER A 16 4.04 6.49 -8.70
CA SER A 16 4.17 7.90 -8.40
C SER A 16 4.47 8.12 -6.92
N LYS A 17 5.65 8.70 -6.64
CA LYS A 17 6.05 9.19 -5.30
C LYS A 17 5.21 10.39 -4.82
N SER A 18 4.40 10.98 -5.70
CA SER A 18 3.58 12.13 -5.36
C SER A 18 2.36 11.69 -4.56
N ARG A 19 2.23 12.20 -3.32
CA ARG A 19 1.18 11.85 -2.32
C ARG A 19 1.30 10.48 -1.67
N SER A 20 2.48 9.85 -1.67
CA SER A 20 2.67 8.58 -0.97
C SER A 20 2.53 8.76 0.55
N ASP A 21 1.49 8.16 1.12
CA ASP A 21 1.20 8.22 2.57
C ASP A 21 1.83 7.07 3.36
N VAL A 22 2.47 6.12 2.67
CA VAL A 22 3.12 4.96 3.30
C VAL A 22 4.37 4.53 2.54
N THR A 23 5.37 4.04 3.26
CA THR A 23 6.58 3.43 2.72
C THR A 23 6.64 1.98 3.18
N LEU A 24 6.67 1.05 2.23
CA LEU A 24 6.89 -0.36 2.48
C LEU A 24 8.39 -0.65 2.44
N CYS A 25 8.93 -1.19 3.51
CA CYS A 25 10.35 -1.54 3.64
C CYS A 25 10.52 -3.05 3.47
N PHE A 26 11.18 -3.42 2.38
CA PHE A 26 11.56 -4.78 1.97
C PHE A 26 13.01 -5.08 2.33
N GLY A 27 13.28 -5.35 3.61
CA GLY A 27 14.66 -5.44 4.08
C GLY A 27 15.36 -4.09 3.94
N ASP A 28 16.33 -4.00 3.02
CA ASP A 28 17.02 -2.77 2.65
C ASP A 28 16.30 -1.94 1.57
N GLU A 29 15.33 -2.53 0.86
CA GLU A 29 14.57 -1.82 -0.18
C GLU A 29 13.42 -1.02 0.43
N LYS A 30 13.14 0.16 -0.12
CA LYS A 30 12.03 1.02 0.30
C LYS A 30 11.16 1.40 -0.87
N LEU A 31 9.86 1.16 -0.75
CA LEU A 31 8.86 1.44 -1.78
C LEU A 31 7.79 2.38 -1.24
N CYS A 32 7.74 3.59 -1.79
CA CYS A 32 6.68 4.55 -1.49
C CYS A 32 5.37 4.11 -2.18
N ALA A 33 4.29 4.03 -1.43
CA ALA A 33 2.98 3.60 -1.88
C ALA A 33 1.86 4.43 -1.24
N HIS A 34 0.62 4.10 -1.58
CA HIS A 34 -0.58 4.78 -1.09
C HIS A 34 -1.44 3.82 -0.29
N LYS A 35 -1.83 4.19 0.94
CA LYS A 35 -2.66 3.35 1.81
C LYS A 35 -4.00 3.00 1.15
N LEU A 36 -4.61 3.97 0.45
CA LEU A 36 -5.87 3.77 -0.28
C LEU A 36 -5.74 2.71 -1.39
N VAL A 37 -4.63 2.75 -2.13
CA VAL A 37 -4.36 1.81 -3.23
C VAL A 37 -4.14 0.40 -2.69
N LEU A 38 -3.32 0.27 -1.64
CA LEU A 38 -3.06 -1.00 -0.97
C LEU A 38 -4.33 -1.58 -0.31
N ALA A 39 -5.16 -0.75 0.32
CA ALA A 39 -6.44 -1.16 0.90
C ALA A 39 -7.42 -1.67 -0.17
N GLY A 40 -7.49 -0.99 -1.33
CA GLY A 40 -8.35 -1.42 -2.43
C GLY A 40 -7.88 -2.72 -3.08
N ALA A 41 -6.58 -3.00 -3.07
CA ALA A 41 -6.00 -4.18 -3.69
C ALA A 41 -5.87 -5.39 -2.75
N SER A 42 -5.92 -5.18 -1.43
CA SER A 42 -5.70 -6.24 -0.44
C SER A 42 -6.50 -6.01 0.83
N GLU A 43 -7.30 -7.00 1.21
CA GLU A 43 -8.05 -6.99 2.46
C GLU A 43 -7.16 -6.97 3.71
N VAL A 44 -5.95 -7.51 3.63
CA VAL A 44 -4.96 -7.47 4.73
C VAL A 44 -4.56 -6.04 5.02
N PHE A 45 -4.21 -5.28 3.97
CA PHE A 45 -3.88 -3.87 4.09
C PHE A 45 -5.11 -3.05 4.49
N HIS A 46 -6.28 -3.34 3.94
CA HIS A 46 -7.52 -2.65 4.32
C HIS A 46 -7.81 -2.82 5.82
N THR A 47 -7.70 -4.04 6.34
CA THR A 47 -7.89 -4.33 7.76
C THR A 47 -6.80 -3.67 8.60
N ALA A 48 -5.53 -3.73 8.16
CA ALA A 48 -4.41 -3.12 8.87
C ALA A 48 -4.55 -1.60 8.99
N PHE A 49 -5.00 -0.90 7.94
CA PHE A 49 -5.18 0.56 7.96
C PHE A 49 -6.47 1.01 8.67
N LYS A 50 -7.51 0.17 8.65
CA LYS A 50 -8.79 0.48 9.31
C LYS A 50 -8.78 0.14 10.80
N SER A 51 -7.83 -0.68 11.25
CA SER A 51 -7.73 -1.08 12.65
C SER A 51 -7.09 0.00 13.53
N ASN A 52 -7.40 0.00 14.82
CA ASN A 52 -6.79 0.89 15.82
C ASN A 52 -5.35 0.49 16.22
N PHE A 53 -4.69 -0.39 15.47
CA PHE A 53 -3.34 -0.83 15.76
C PHE A 53 -2.34 0.25 15.34
N ALA A 54 -1.20 0.35 16.03
CA ALA A 54 -0.13 1.29 15.72
C ALA A 54 0.35 1.21 14.26
N VAL A 55 0.17 0.04 13.65
CA VAL A 55 0.40 -0.19 12.22
C VAL A 55 -0.40 0.82 11.37
N ALA A 56 -1.67 1.09 11.66
CA ALA A 56 -2.53 1.99 10.87
C ALA A 56 -2.00 3.43 10.79
N THR A 57 -1.37 3.93 11.85
CA THR A 57 -0.78 5.26 11.91
C THR A 57 0.68 5.30 11.48
N GLN A 58 1.31 4.14 11.29
CA GLN A 58 2.70 4.06 10.87
C GLN A 58 2.86 4.55 9.43
N ALA A 59 3.92 5.34 9.21
CA ALA A 59 4.32 5.79 7.87
C ALA A 59 5.23 4.77 7.18
N GLU A 60 6.03 4.02 7.94
CA GLU A 60 6.91 2.96 7.43
C GLU A 60 6.43 1.58 7.89
N TYR A 61 6.30 0.65 6.95
CA TYR A 61 5.87 -0.73 7.19
C TYR A 61 6.99 -1.68 6.82
N LYS A 62 7.61 -2.32 7.81
CA LYS A 62 8.52 -3.43 7.56
C LYS A 62 7.70 -4.66 7.23
N ILE A 63 7.81 -5.13 6.01
CA ILE A 63 7.32 -6.46 5.69
C ILE A 63 8.44 -7.45 6.07
N THR A 64 8.11 -8.69 6.40
CA THR A 64 9.09 -9.73 6.71
C THR A 64 8.54 -11.06 6.23
N GLY A 65 9.39 -11.92 5.63
CA GLY A 65 8.98 -13.26 5.18
C GLY A 65 8.55 -13.34 3.72
N TYR A 66 9.31 -12.69 2.82
CA TYR A 66 9.19 -12.81 1.36
C TYR A 66 9.90 -14.05 0.84
#